data_AF-A0A0S1Y770-F1
#
_entry.id   AF-A0A0S1Y770-F1
#
_cell.length_a   1.000
_cell.length_b   1.000
_cell.length_c   1.000
_cell.angle_alpha   90.00
_cell.angle_beta   90.00
_cell.angle_gamma   90.00
#
_symmetry.space_group_name_H-M   'P 1'
#
loop_
_entity.id
_entity.type
_entity.pdbx_description
1 polymer ?
#
loop_
_entity_poly.entity_id
_entity_poly.type
_entity_poly.pdbx_seq_one_letter_code
_entity_poly.pdbx_strand_id
1 'polypeptide(L)'
;MHARVDAGAVAHNLATLRGLTRSDGPAPRIWATVKADAYGHGVARVLPGLADADGLAVAQLADAHACREAGWNGPILVYGGLLDADDISLISMPGLHLVISHPAQLDWLASADATLPALSIWLRYAGDLGMNGFDALSYLDAYRRGVALMDSGRVVTVGHFQHYGQGECRASVARADADLDALISGLPGPRSAGNSASLLHSLVDAPAAGAATARSRADWVRPGLALYGASPLPGLDGAALGLRPAMSLHSRLISVRTVAAGERLGYGGAFVAPRAMRVGLVGCGYGDGYPRLAPAGTPVSVGGVLVDTLGIVTMDSLLVDLTHAPAADIGTGVTLWGSEELPVEVVARHAGTIAAALLTSLTGRVAFINAF
;
A
#
# COMPACT_ATOMS: atom_id res chain seq x y z
N MET A 1 -13.74 18.53 -6.93
CA MET A 1 -13.25 17.36 -6.21
C MET A 1 -12.04 16.84 -6.93
N HIS A 2 -10.91 16.66 -6.23
CA HIS A 2 -9.66 16.15 -6.83
C HIS A 2 -8.74 15.53 -5.77
N ALA A 3 -7.90 14.59 -6.20
CA ALA A 3 -6.77 14.08 -5.43
C ALA A 3 -5.48 14.77 -5.91
N ARG A 4 -4.66 15.26 -4.97
CA ARG A 4 -3.30 15.72 -5.27
C ARG A 4 -2.32 14.61 -4.95
N VAL A 5 -1.40 14.31 -5.88
CA VAL A 5 -0.36 13.29 -5.70
C VAL A 5 1.02 13.93 -5.80
N ASP A 6 1.85 13.69 -4.80
CA ASP A 6 3.21 14.25 -4.66
C ASP A 6 4.26 13.14 -4.84
N ALA A 7 4.96 13.14 -5.98
CA ALA A 7 6.04 12.21 -6.24
C ALA A 7 7.30 12.51 -5.41
N GLY A 8 7.51 13.77 -5.00
CA GLY A 8 8.59 14.15 -4.09
C GLY A 8 8.41 13.58 -2.68
N ALA A 9 7.16 13.48 -2.21
CA ALA A 9 6.85 12.75 -0.97
C ALA A 9 7.19 11.26 -1.10
N VAL A 10 6.89 10.63 -2.24
CA VAL A 10 7.28 9.23 -2.51
C VAL A 10 8.79 9.05 -2.50
N ALA A 11 9.54 9.96 -3.14
CA ALA A 11 11.02 9.94 -3.13
C ALA A 11 11.58 10.07 -1.70
N HIS A 12 11.05 11.01 -0.91
CA HIS A 12 11.41 11.18 0.49
C HIS A 12 11.16 9.89 1.29
N ASN A 13 9.97 9.29 1.14
CA ASN A 13 9.60 8.07 1.86
C ASN A 13 10.49 6.88 1.46
N LEU A 14 10.80 6.72 0.18
CA LEU A 14 11.72 5.70 -0.31
C LEU A 14 13.12 5.88 0.30
N ALA A 15 13.62 7.12 0.35
CA ALA A 15 14.91 7.42 0.98
C ALA A 15 14.91 7.13 2.48
N THR A 16 13.84 7.50 3.20
CA THR A 16 13.65 7.20 4.62
C THR A 16 13.68 5.69 4.86
N LEU A 17 12.90 4.92 4.12
CA LEU A 17 12.85 3.46 4.25
C LEU A 17 14.19 2.79 3.89
N ARG A 18 14.89 3.28 2.87
CA ARG A 18 16.25 2.83 2.54
C ARG A 18 17.24 3.16 3.66
N GLY A 19 17.06 4.30 4.35
CA GLY A 19 17.84 4.66 5.53
C GLY A 19 17.69 3.66 6.68
N LEU A 20 16.47 3.17 6.91
CA LEU A 20 16.16 2.19 7.97
C LEU A 20 16.78 0.80 7.72
N THR A 21 17.10 0.47 6.47
CA THR A 21 17.70 -0.82 6.12
C THR A 21 19.24 -0.80 6.10
N ARG A 22 19.85 0.37 6.28
CA ARG A 22 21.32 0.49 6.35
C ARG A 22 21.84 -0.10 7.66
N SER A 23 22.87 -0.92 7.54
CA SER A 23 23.62 -1.52 8.65
C SER A 23 25.09 -1.66 8.23
N ASP A 24 25.94 -2.24 9.08
CA ASP A 24 27.38 -2.45 8.79
C ASP A 24 27.67 -3.45 7.64
N GLY A 25 26.64 -3.93 6.91
CA GLY A 25 26.77 -4.80 5.75
C GLY A 25 25.96 -4.33 4.54
N PRO A 26 25.90 -5.13 3.46
CA PRO A 26 25.13 -4.76 2.28
C PRO A 26 23.66 -4.55 2.65
N ALA A 27 23.12 -3.40 2.24
CA ALA A 27 21.71 -3.08 2.42
C ALA A 27 20.86 -3.93 1.47
N PRO A 28 19.66 -4.38 1.89
CA PRO A 28 18.74 -5.05 0.99
C PRO A 28 18.32 -4.14 -0.15
N ARG A 29 18.07 -4.74 -1.31
CA ARG A 29 17.42 -4.08 -2.44
C ARG A 29 15.93 -3.86 -2.16
N ILE A 30 15.33 -2.88 -2.81
CA ILE A 30 13.93 -2.49 -2.60
C ILE A 30 13.08 -2.81 -3.82
N TRP A 31 12.08 -3.67 -3.63
CA TRP A 31 10.92 -3.74 -4.51
C TRP A 31 9.89 -2.69 -4.07
N ALA A 32 9.82 -1.56 -4.76
CA ALA A 32 8.79 -0.57 -4.50
C ALA A 32 7.43 -1.12 -4.93
N THR A 33 6.54 -1.38 -3.96
CA THR A 33 5.26 -2.01 -4.27
C THR A 33 4.26 -1.00 -4.81
N VAL A 34 3.85 -1.20 -6.06
CA VAL A 34 2.94 -0.33 -6.82
C VAL A 34 1.65 -1.03 -7.26
N LYS A 35 1.28 -2.15 -6.62
CA LYS A 35 0.00 -2.85 -6.87
C LYS A 35 -1.21 -1.92 -6.64
N ALA A 36 -2.33 -2.26 -7.27
CA ALA A 36 -3.57 -1.46 -7.23
C ALA A 36 -3.32 0.00 -7.64
N ASP A 37 -2.69 0.18 -8.80
CA ASP A 37 -2.29 1.47 -9.37
C ASP A 37 -1.54 2.38 -8.38
N ALA A 38 -0.45 1.85 -7.82
CA ALA A 38 0.33 2.49 -6.77
C ALA A 38 -0.49 2.88 -5.54
N TYR A 39 -1.27 1.94 -4.99
CA TYR A 39 -2.18 2.19 -3.86
C TYR A 39 -3.15 3.36 -4.17
N GLY A 40 -3.66 3.43 -5.40
CA GLY A 40 -4.56 4.49 -5.89
C GLY A 40 -3.88 5.82 -6.26
N HIS A 41 -2.56 5.94 -6.20
CA HIS A 41 -1.84 7.17 -6.52
C HIS A 41 -1.60 7.34 -8.04
N GLY A 42 -1.71 6.27 -8.82
CA GLY A 42 -1.33 6.26 -10.23
C GLY A 42 0.15 5.94 -10.42
N VAL A 43 0.47 4.77 -10.99
CA VAL A 43 1.86 4.33 -11.23
C VAL A 43 2.65 5.39 -11.98
N ALA A 44 2.11 5.92 -13.08
CA ALA A 44 2.76 6.94 -13.89
C ALA A 44 3.04 8.25 -13.13
N ARG A 45 2.19 8.60 -12.14
CA ARG A 45 2.35 9.82 -11.34
C ARG A 45 3.45 9.69 -10.30
N VAL A 46 3.57 8.51 -9.69
CA VAL A 46 4.57 8.27 -8.62
C VAL A 46 5.92 7.81 -9.15
N LEU A 47 5.99 7.36 -10.42
CA LEU A 47 7.21 6.79 -11.00
C LEU A 47 8.46 7.69 -10.86
N PRO A 48 8.38 9.03 -11.06
CA PRO A 48 9.53 9.91 -10.82
C PRO A 48 10.07 9.82 -9.38
N GLY A 49 9.19 9.61 -8.40
CA GLY A 49 9.56 9.43 -7.00
C GLY A 49 10.12 8.05 -6.67
N LEU A 50 10.06 7.12 -7.61
CA LEU A 50 10.56 5.74 -7.48
C LEU A 50 11.84 5.51 -8.28
N ALA A 51 12.47 6.56 -8.82
CA ALA A 51 13.68 6.46 -9.64
C ALA A 51 14.83 5.70 -8.95
N ASP A 52 14.96 5.84 -7.63
CA ASP A 52 15.98 5.17 -6.82
C ASP A 52 15.54 3.79 -6.30
N ALA A 53 14.40 3.25 -6.74
CA ALA A 53 14.00 1.89 -6.38
C ALA A 53 14.83 0.86 -7.17
N ASP A 54 15.14 -0.28 -6.56
CA ASP A 54 15.90 -1.35 -7.25
C ASP A 54 15.00 -2.17 -8.20
N GLY A 55 13.69 -2.09 -8.02
CA GLY A 55 12.67 -2.81 -8.77
C GLY A 55 11.26 -2.38 -8.36
N LEU A 56 10.26 -2.68 -9.18
CA LEU A 56 8.84 -2.50 -8.80
C LEU A 56 8.20 -3.84 -8.43
N ALA A 57 7.20 -3.83 -7.55
CA ALA A 57 6.37 -5.01 -7.27
C ALA A 57 4.89 -4.74 -7.52
N VAL A 58 4.25 -5.64 -8.25
CA VAL A 58 2.85 -5.55 -8.68
C VAL A 58 2.07 -6.82 -8.34
N ALA A 59 0.74 -6.78 -8.45
CA ALA A 59 -0.09 -7.94 -8.16
C ALA A 59 -0.12 -8.92 -9.34
N GLN A 60 -0.33 -8.42 -10.55
CA GLN A 60 -0.59 -9.23 -11.75
C GLN A 60 0.32 -8.83 -12.92
N LEU A 61 0.39 -9.69 -13.96
CA LEU A 61 1.19 -9.42 -15.16
C LEU A 61 0.69 -8.19 -15.93
N ALA A 62 -0.62 -7.94 -15.95
CA ALA A 62 -1.19 -6.74 -16.56
C ALA A 62 -0.63 -5.44 -15.94
N ASP A 63 -0.47 -5.41 -14.61
CA ASP A 63 0.15 -4.28 -13.91
C ASP A 63 1.63 -4.12 -14.29
N ALA A 64 2.35 -5.22 -14.55
CA ALA A 64 3.74 -5.18 -14.98
C ALA A 64 3.88 -4.54 -16.36
N HIS A 65 2.97 -4.86 -17.29
CA HIS A 65 2.88 -4.19 -18.59
C HIS A 65 2.56 -2.71 -18.43
N ALA A 66 1.59 -2.34 -17.58
CA ALA A 66 1.29 -0.94 -17.29
C ALA A 66 2.50 -0.17 -16.72
N CYS A 67 3.34 -0.81 -15.89
CA CYS A 67 4.59 -0.20 -15.41
C CYS A 67 5.59 0.04 -16.56
N ARG A 68 5.71 -0.89 -17.51
CA ARG A 68 6.56 -0.73 -18.71
C ARG A 68 6.07 0.41 -19.59
N GLU A 69 4.76 0.47 -19.84
CA GLU A 69 4.13 1.56 -20.60
C GLU A 69 4.32 2.93 -19.92
N ALA A 70 4.31 2.96 -18.58
CA ALA A 70 4.62 4.16 -17.80
C ALA A 70 6.11 4.57 -17.84
N GLY A 71 6.98 3.75 -18.43
CA GLY A 71 8.40 4.05 -18.63
C GLY A 71 9.37 3.37 -17.64
N TRP A 72 8.90 2.42 -16.82
CA TRP A 72 9.80 1.67 -15.94
C TRP A 72 10.60 0.64 -16.74
N ASN A 73 11.93 0.72 -16.70
CA ASN A 73 12.83 -0.22 -17.39
C ASN A 73 13.54 -1.21 -16.45
N GLY A 74 13.46 -1.01 -15.14
CA GLY A 74 14.07 -1.90 -14.14
C GLY A 74 13.33 -3.23 -13.98
N PRO A 75 13.77 -4.11 -13.08
CA PRO A 75 13.08 -5.38 -12.86
C PRO A 75 11.69 -5.18 -12.24
N ILE A 76 10.78 -6.14 -12.47
CA ILE A 76 9.42 -6.15 -11.92
C ILE A 76 9.12 -7.50 -11.27
N LEU A 77 8.71 -7.47 -10.00
CA LEU A 77 8.19 -8.61 -9.24
C LEU A 77 6.67 -8.69 -9.34
N VAL A 78 6.14 -9.85 -9.75
CA VAL A 78 4.70 -10.12 -9.83
C VAL A 78 4.30 -11.08 -8.71
N TYR A 79 3.51 -10.59 -7.75
CA TYR A 79 3.11 -11.37 -6.56
C TYR A 79 2.19 -12.55 -6.85
N GLY A 80 1.36 -12.44 -7.91
CA GLY A 80 0.45 -13.49 -8.33
C GLY A 80 1.12 -14.61 -9.13
N GLY A 81 2.31 -14.35 -9.68
CA GLY A 81 2.92 -15.25 -10.66
C GLY A 81 2.03 -15.40 -11.89
N LEU A 82 1.86 -16.63 -12.34
CA LEU A 82 0.90 -17.02 -13.38
C LEU A 82 -0.42 -17.45 -12.72
N LEU A 83 -1.56 -16.96 -13.21
CA LEU A 83 -2.89 -17.33 -12.70
C LEU A 83 -3.46 -18.54 -13.43
N ASP A 84 -3.14 -18.69 -14.71
CA ASP A 84 -3.44 -19.85 -15.55
C ASP A 84 -2.30 -20.12 -16.55
N ALA A 85 -2.50 -21.09 -17.45
CA ALA A 85 -1.52 -21.46 -18.46
C ALA A 85 -1.41 -20.42 -19.60
N ASP A 86 -2.46 -19.65 -19.87
CA ASP A 86 -2.49 -18.68 -20.98
C ASP A 86 -1.64 -17.43 -20.64
N ASP A 87 -1.48 -17.14 -19.34
CA ASP A 87 -0.56 -16.11 -18.82
C ASP A 87 0.91 -16.31 -19.26
N ILE A 88 1.31 -17.51 -19.70
CA ILE A 88 2.65 -17.74 -20.27
C ILE A 88 2.92 -16.76 -21.42
N SER A 89 1.92 -16.43 -22.23
CA SER A 89 2.07 -15.48 -23.34
C SER A 89 2.44 -14.06 -22.90
N LEU A 90 2.16 -13.71 -21.63
CA LEU A 90 2.39 -12.38 -21.06
C LEU A 90 3.79 -12.20 -20.47
N ILE A 91 4.61 -13.25 -20.37
CA ILE A 91 6.00 -13.17 -19.85
C ILE A 91 7.02 -12.70 -20.91
N SER A 92 6.55 -12.01 -21.95
CA SER A 92 7.34 -11.54 -23.09
C SER A 92 8.28 -10.37 -22.80
N MET A 93 8.21 -9.77 -21.61
CA MET A 93 9.08 -8.65 -21.22
C MET A 93 10.30 -9.11 -20.41
N PRO A 94 11.48 -8.49 -20.61
CA PRO A 94 12.66 -8.81 -19.83
C PRO A 94 12.57 -8.32 -18.38
N GLY A 95 13.36 -8.94 -17.51
CA GLY A 95 13.50 -8.53 -16.10
C GLY A 95 12.29 -8.85 -15.22
N LEU A 96 11.48 -9.84 -15.61
CA LEU A 96 10.39 -10.34 -14.79
C LEU A 96 10.89 -11.23 -13.66
N HIS A 97 10.29 -11.03 -12.50
CA HIS A 97 10.39 -11.90 -11.34
C HIS A 97 8.98 -12.40 -10.99
N LEU A 98 8.76 -13.71 -10.92
CA LEU A 98 7.45 -14.28 -10.59
C LEU A 98 7.48 -14.89 -9.19
N VAL A 99 6.49 -14.56 -8.36
CA VAL A 99 6.28 -15.30 -7.12
C VAL A 99 5.50 -16.58 -7.44
N ILE A 100 6.10 -17.72 -7.13
CA ILE A 100 5.51 -19.03 -7.34
C ILE A 100 4.97 -19.52 -5.99
N SER A 101 3.68 -19.80 -5.95
CA SER A 101 2.96 -20.22 -4.75
C SER A 101 2.33 -21.61 -4.89
N HIS A 102 2.36 -22.21 -6.09
CA HIS A 102 1.72 -23.50 -6.36
C HIS A 102 2.49 -24.33 -7.40
N PRO A 103 2.51 -25.69 -7.29
CA PRO A 103 3.15 -26.60 -8.25
C PRO A 103 2.78 -26.35 -9.73
N ALA A 104 1.49 -26.09 -10.01
CA ALA A 104 1.00 -25.89 -11.38
C ALA A 104 1.71 -24.73 -12.11
N GLN A 105 2.11 -23.68 -11.39
CA GLN A 105 2.82 -22.55 -12.00
C GLN A 105 4.21 -22.96 -12.50
N LEU A 106 4.86 -23.93 -11.85
CA LEU A 106 6.12 -24.50 -12.32
C LEU A 106 5.90 -25.39 -13.55
N ASP A 107 4.78 -26.12 -13.62
CA ASP A 107 4.42 -26.92 -14.80
C ASP A 107 4.16 -26.04 -16.02
N TRP A 108 3.43 -24.94 -15.83
CA TRP A 108 3.20 -23.94 -16.88
C TRP A 108 4.52 -23.34 -17.36
N LEU A 109 5.40 -22.92 -16.45
CA LEU A 109 6.74 -22.43 -16.83
C LEU A 109 7.59 -23.47 -17.57
N ALA A 110 7.47 -24.75 -17.22
CA ALA A 110 8.17 -25.84 -17.91
C ALA A 110 7.68 -26.03 -19.35
N SER A 111 6.40 -25.73 -19.62
CA SER A 111 5.81 -25.79 -20.96
C SER A 111 6.04 -24.55 -21.82
N ALA A 112 6.62 -23.48 -21.27
CA ALA A 112 6.80 -22.21 -21.98
C ALA A 112 7.82 -22.31 -23.11
N ASP A 113 7.50 -21.68 -24.25
CA ASP A 113 8.36 -21.65 -25.45
C ASP A 113 9.76 -21.10 -25.13
N ALA A 114 10.80 -21.85 -25.54
CA ALA A 114 12.22 -21.50 -25.38
C ALA A 114 12.58 -20.09 -25.87
N THR A 115 11.82 -19.51 -26.81
CA THR A 115 12.07 -18.14 -27.32
C THR A 115 11.64 -17.04 -26.35
N LEU A 116 10.79 -17.34 -25.37
CA LEU A 116 10.37 -16.35 -24.36
C LEU A 116 11.55 -16.00 -23.45
N PRO A 117 11.65 -14.73 -22.99
CA PRO A 117 12.72 -14.31 -22.09
C PRO A 117 12.82 -15.18 -20.84
N ALA A 118 14.05 -15.43 -20.39
CA ALA A 118 14.27 -16.03 -19.09
C ALA A 118 13.86 -15.07 -17.97
N LEU A 119 13.33 -15.62 -16.87
CA LEU A 119 12.82 -14.85 -15.74
C LEU A 119 13.38 -15.36 -14.41
N SER A 120 13.25 -14.61 -13.33
CA SER A 120 13.54 -15.14 -11.99
C SER A 120 12.28 -15.63 -11.31
N ILE A 121 12.39 -16.64 -10.45
CA ILE A 121 11.27 -17.10 -9.62
C ILE A 121 11.57 -16.91 -8.15
N TRP A 122 10.52 -16.70 -7.36
CA TRP A 122 10.59 -16.61 -5.92
C TRP A 122 9.56 -17.56 -5.30
N LEU A 123 10.03 -18.60 -4.63
CA LEU A 123 9.16 -19.61 -4.02
C LEU A 123 8.57 -19.08 -2.73
N ARG A 124 7.25 -18.86 -2.72
CA ARG A 124 6.53 -18.39 -1.53
C ARG A 124 6.40 -19.51 -0.52
N TYR A 125 6.97 -19.30 0.66
CA TYR A 125 6.64 -20.08 1.84
C TYR A 125 5.28 -19.61 2.37
N ALA A 126 4.40 -20.55 2.68
CA ALA A 126 3.10 -20.24 3.29
C ALA A 126 3.25 -19.50 4.64
N GLY A 127 4.28 -19.87 5.41
CA GLY A 127 4.70 -19.17 6.62
C GLY A 127 3.60 -19.00 7.67
N ASP A 128 3.79 -18.00 8.52
CA ASP A 128 2.86 -17.60 9.57
C ASP A 128 1.59 -16.94 9.02
N LEU A 129 1.68 -16.30 7.85
CA LEU A 129 0.52 -15.71 7.17
C LEU A 129 -0.49 -16.77 6.73
N GLY A 130 -0.03 -17.95 6.31
CA GLY A 130 -0.89 -19.12 6.04
C GLY A 130 -1.91 -18.97 4.91
N MET A 131 -1.78 -17.96 4.05
CA MET A 131 -2.77 -17.64 3.00
C MET A 131 -2.50 -18.34 1.67
N ASN A 132 -1.24 -18.39 1.23
CA ASN A 132 -0.85 -18.95 -0.07
C ASN A 132 0.65 -19.31 -0.03
N GLY A 133 1.10 -20.26 -0.86
CA GLY A 133 2.48 -20.73 -0.90
C GLY A 133 2.65 -22.20 -0.58
N PHE A 134 3.88 -22.67 -0.67
CA PHE A 134 4.28 -24.02 -0.33
C PHE A 134 4.40 -24.19 1.19
N ASP A 135 3.98 -25.34 1.70
CA ASP A 135 4.26 -25.76 3.06
C ASP A 135 5.65 -26.41 3.17
N ALA A 136 6.06 -26.78 4.39
CA ALA A 136 7.39 -27.36 4.62
C ALA A 136 7.62 -28.70 3.88
N LEU A 137 6.55 -29.46 3.60
CA LEU A 137 6.64 -30.76 2.93
C LEU A 137 6.85 -30.62 1.43
N SER A 138 6.18 -29.64 0.81
CA SER A 138 6.21 -29.39 -0.63
C SER A 138 7.31 -28.42 -1.08
N TYR A 139 7.87 -27.63 -0.16
CA TYR A 139 8.86 -26.59 -0.50
C TYR A 139 10.10 -27.14 -1.19
N LEU A 140 10.65 -28.27 -0.70
CA LEU A 140 11.86 -28.86 -1.26
C LEU A 140 11.65 -29.36 -2.69
N ASP A 141 10.48 -29.94 -2.98
CA ASP A 141 10.13 -30.37 -4.34
C ASP A 141 10.03 -29.17 -5.28
N ALA A 142 9.31 -28.11 -4.85
CA ALA A 142 9.20 -26.88 -5.61
C ALA A 142 10.57 -26.24 -5.89
N TYR A 143 11.48 -26.25 -4.92
CA TYR A 143 12.85 -25.79 -5.08
C TYR A 143 13.62 -26.60 -6.12
N ARG A 144 13.58 -27.94 -6.04
CA ARG A 144 14.24 -28.81 -7.02
C ARG A 144 13.72 -28.60 -8.44
N ARG A 145 12.41 -28.42 -8.59
CA ARG A 145 11.78 -28.11 -9.88
C ARG A 145 12.20 -26.73 -10.40
N GLY A 146 12.30 -25.73 -9.51
CA GLY A 146 12.85 -24.42 -9.83
C GLY A 146 14.31 -24.50 -10.33
N VAL A 147 15.14 -25.31 -9.68
CA VAL A 147 16.53 -25.54 -10.11
C VAL A 147 16.58 -26.24 -11.48
N ALA A 148 15.72 -27.23 -11.73
CA ALA A 148 15.65 -27.87 -13.05
C ALA A 148 15.25 -26.87 -14.16
N LEU A 149 14.35 -25.92 -13.88
CA LEU A 149 14.03 -24.82 -14.80
C LEU A 149 15.20 -23.84 -14.97
N MET A 150 16.06 -23.71 -13.99
CA MET A 150 17.28 -22.90 -14.09
C MET A 150 18.33 -23.59 -14.96
N ASP A 151 18.51 -24.90 -14.80
CA ASP A 151 19.40 -25.73 -15.62
C ASP A 151 18.98 -25.75 -17.10
N SER A 152 17.67 -25.63 -17.39
CA SER A 152 17.16 -25.52 -18.76
C SER A 152 17.22 -24.10 -19.35
N GLY A 153 17.64 -23.10 -18.59
CA GLY A 153 17.71 -21.70 -19.00
C GLY A 153 16.38 -20.94 -18.98
N ARG A 154 15.27 -21.56 -18.56
CA ARG A 154 13.97 -20.89 -18.39
C ARG A 154 14.00 -19.90 -17.22
N VAL A 155 14.70 -20.26 -16.15
CA VAL A 155 14.80 -19.48 -14.92
C VAL A 155 16.24 -18.99 -14.73
N VAL A 156 16.40 -17.71 -14.40
CA VAL A 156 17.72 -17.10 -14.11
C VAL A 156 18.11 -17.28 -12.65
N THR A 157 17.12 -17.28 -11.74
CA THR A 157 17.36 -17.35 -10.30
C THR A 157 16.16 -17.96 -9.61
N VAL A 158 16.42 -18.84 -8.64
CA VAL A 158 15.43 -19.34 -7.68
C VAL A 158 15.68 -18.64 -6.34
N GLY A 159 14.73 -17.83 -5.88
CA GLY A 159 14.77 -17.16 -4.59
C GLY A 159 13.70 -17.64 -3.62
N HIS A 160 13.82 -17.22 -2.36
CA HIS A 160 12.88 -17.53 -1.29
C HIS A 160 12.02 -16.31 -0.98
N PHE A 161 10.71 -16.51 -0.85
CA PHE A 161 9.76 -15.43 -0.58
C PHE A 161 8.95 -15.71 0.68
N GLN A 162 8.86 -14.73 1.56
CA GLN A 162 8.00 -14.75 2.73
C GLN A 162 7.24 -13.44 2.89
N HIS A 163 6.00 -13.52 3.38
CA HIS A 163 5.24 -12.39 3.89
C HIS A 163 4.83 -12.66 5.35
N TYR A 164 4.88 -11.64 6.20
CA TYR A 164 4.58 -11.78 7.63
C TYR A 164 3.08 -11.68 7.89
N GLY A 165 2.57 -12.55 8.77
CA GLY A 165 1.21 -12.45 9.31
C GLY A 165 1.04 -11.26 10.27
N GLN A 166 2.08 -10.95 11.05
CA GLN A 166 2.11 -9.81 11.99
C GLN A 166 3.44 -9.06 11.84
N GLY A 167 3.55 -8.24 10.79
CA GLY A 167 4.78 -7.52 10.48
C GLY A 167 5.10 -6.39 11.47
N GLU A 168 4.10 -5.92 12.22
CA GLU A 168 4.20 -4.89 13.25
C GLU A 168 4.75 -5.42 14.58
N CYS A 169 4.79 -6.74 14.77
CA CYS A 169 5.26 -7.36 16.01
C CYS A 169 6.67 -7.94 15.85
N ARG A 170 7.63 -7.40 16.59
CA ARG A 170 9.04 -7.83 16.54
C ARG A 170 9.24 -9.33 16.78
N ALA A 171 8.54 -9.87 17.79
CA ALA A 171 8.65 -11.28 18.15
C ALA A 171 8.08 -12.20 17.06
N SER A 172 6.96 -11.80 16.43
CA SER A 172 6.34 -12.53 15.33
C SER A 172 7.25 -12.51 14.08
N VAL A 173 7.81 -11.36 13.74
CA VAL A 173 8.80 -11.23 12.64
C VAL A 173 10.00 -12.15 12.87
N ALA A 174 10.59 -12.14 14.08
CA ALA A 174 11.74 -12.97 14.41
C ALA A 174 11.42 -14.48 14.36
N ARG A 175 10.20 -14.88 14.76
CA ARG A 175 9.74 -16.28 14.65
C ARG A 175 9.63 -16.69 13.19
N ALA A 176 8.93 -15.90 12.38
CA ALA A 176 8.73 -16.19 10.96
C ALA A 176 10.07 -16.24 10.20
N ASP A 177 11.03 -15.38 10.53
CA ASP A 177 12.38 -15.43 9.95
C ASP A 177 13.13 -16.72 10.34
N ALA A 178 13.03 -17.15 11.59
CA ALA A 178 13.65 -18.40 12.05
C ALA A 178 13.04 -19.64 11.37
N ASP A 179 11.73 -19.64 11.16
CA ASP A 179 11.03 -20.74 10.47
C ASP A 179 11.45 -20.83 9.00
N LEU A 180 11.58 -19.69 8.30
CA LEU A 180 12.14 -19.65 6.95
C LEU A 180 13.59 -20.13 6.91
N ASP A 181 14.43 -19.68 7.85
CA ASP A 181 15.83 -20.07 7.94
C ASP A 181 15.99 -21.58 8.09
N ALA A 182 15.16 -22.21 8.92
CA ALA A 182 15.14 -23.65 9.08
C ALA A 182 14.70 -24.35 7.78
N LEU A 183 13.65 -23.85 7.13
CA LEU A 183 13.09 -24.41 5.91
C LEU A 183 14.08 -24.40 4.73
N ILE A 184 14.83 -23.31 4.57
CA ILE A 184 15.73 -23.10 3.41
C ILE A 184 17.17 -23.49 3.70
N SER A 185 17.43 -24.12 4.85
CA SER A 185 18.75 -24.61 5.20
C SER A 185 19.27 -25.59 4.13
N GLY A 186 20.40 -25.25 3.51
CA GLY A 186 20.98 -26.02 2.41
C GLY A 186 20.35 -25.77 1.04
N LEU A 187 19.46 -24.79 0.90
CA LEU A 187 18.85 -24.36 -0.36
C LEU A 187 19.41 -22.96 -0.73
N PRO A 188 20.42 -22.86 -1.62
CA PRO A 188 20.97 -21.58 -2.02
C PRO A 188 19.96 -20.70 -2.76
N GLY A 189 19.89 -19.42 -2.43
CA GLY A 189 19.06 -18.46 -3.14
C GLY A 189 18.89 -17.15 -2.38
N PRO A 190 18.62 -16.03 -3.07
CA PRO A 190 18.33 -14.77 -2.41
C PRO A 190 16.99 -14.83 -1.67
N ARG A 191 16.84 -13.98 -0.66
CA ARG A 191 15.67 -13.90 0.21
C ARG A 191 14.93 -12.60 -0.02
N SER A 192 13.63 -12.72 -0.30
CA SER A 192 12.69 -11.59 -0.32
C SER A 192 11.79 -11.68 0.91
N ALA A 193 12.05 -10.83 1.89
CA ALA A 193 11.29 -10.70 3.13
C ALA A 193 11.31 -9.22 3.57
N GLY A 194 10.30 -8.78 4.31
CA GLY A 194 10.20 -7.36 4.70
C GLY A 194 9.05 -6.63 3.99
N ASN A 195 7.89 -6.49 4.64
CA ASN A 195 6.83 -5.56 4.22
C ASN A 195 6.96 -4.22 4.99
N SER A 196 6.14 -3.22 4.66
CA SER A 196 6.16 -1.91 5.32
C SER A 196 6.17 -2.00 6.85
N ALA A 197 5.31 -2.83 7.44
CA ALA A 197 5.21 -2.98 8.90
C ALA A 197 6.51 -3.53 9.49
N SER A 198 7.05 -4.60 8.91
CA SER A 198 8.30 -5.20 9.38
C SER A 198 9.54 -4.32 9.16
N LEU A 199 9.48 -3.31 8.31
CA LEU A 199 10.56 -2.33 8.20
C LEU A 199 10.48 -1.25 9.28
N LEU A 200 9.27 -0.94 9.75
CA LEU A 200 9.00 0.19 10.63
C LEU A 200 8.79 -0.22 12.10
N HIS A 201 8.52 -1.50 12.39
CA HIS A 201 8.26 -1.98 13.76
C HIS A 201 9.42 -1.67 14.72
N SER A 202 10.66 -1.63 14.21
CA SER A 202 11.86 -1.31 14.97
C SER A 202 11.90 0.13 15.50
N LEU A 203 11.10 1.04 14.92
CA LEU A 203 10.99 2.44 15.37
C LEU A 203 10.09 2.60 16.59
N VAL A 204 9.27 1.60 16.90
CA VAL A 204 8.26 1.66 17.97
C VAL A 204 8.68 0.78 19.14
N ASP A 205 9.17 -0.42 18.83
CA ASP A 205 9.72 -1.36 19.81
C ASP A 205 11.24 -1.26 19.85
N ALA A 206 11.77 -0.19 20.47
CA ALA A 206 13.20 -0.07 20.70
C ALA A 206 13.68 -1.30 21.50
N PRO A 207 14.75 -2.01 21.06
CA PRO A 207 15.29 -3.10 21.84
C PRO A 207 15.66 -2.62 23.24
N ALA A 208 15.50 -3.49 24.24
CA ALA A 208 16.14 -3.28 25.53
C ALA A 208 17.62 -2.97 25.31
N ALA A 209 18.15 -1.98 26.05
CA ALA A 209 19.54 -1.55 25.89
C ALA A 209 20.50 -2.75 25.88
N GLY A 210 21.25 -2.91 24.79
CA GLY A 210 22.20 -4.01 24.59
C GLY A 210 21.69 -5.22 23.80
N ALA A 211 20.39 -5.29 23.45
CA ALA A 211 19.92 -6.30 22.51
C ALA A 211 20.24 -5.87 21.07
N ALA A 212 21.05 -6.66 20.37
CA ALA A 212 21.30 -6.47 18.94
C ALA A 212 19.95 -6.34 18.22
N THR A 213 19.79 -5.27 17.42
CA THR A 213 18.71 -5.24 16.44
C THR A 213 18.94 -6.41 15.52
N ALA A 214 18.09 -7.46 15.61
CA ALA A 214 18.17 -8.61 14.74
C ALA A 214 18.16 -8.09 13.31
N ARG A 215 19.30 -8.23 12.63
CA ARG A 215 19.50 -7.76 11.27
C ARG A 215 18.47 -8.44 10.37
N SER A 216 17.77 -7.66 9.54
CA SER A 216 16.99 -8.26 8.46
C SER A 216 17.94 -9.06 7.58
N ARG A 217 17.72 -10.39 7.52
CA ARG A 217 18.49 -11.30 6.67
C ARG A 217 17.98 -11.32 5.23
N ALA A 218 17.13 -10.38 4.85
CA ALA A 218 16.58 -10.26 3.52
C ALA A 218 17.60 -9.65 2.57
N ASP A 219 17.67 -10.17 1.34
CA ASP A 219 18.38 -9.54 0.22
C ASP A 219 17.49 -8.53 -0.50
N TRP A 220 16.16 -8.70 -0.36
CA TRP A 220 15.15 -7.81 -0.91
C TRP A 220 14.03 -7.54 0.10
N VAL A 221 13.68 -6.27 0.25
CA VAL A 221 12.51 -5.81 1.02
C VAL A 221 11.46 -5.21 0.09
N ARG A 222 10.22 -5.10 0.57
CA ARG A 222 9.04 -4.80 -0.25
C ARG A 222 8.10 -3.81 0.45
N PRO A 223 8.54 -2.56 0.67
CA PRO A 223 7.64 -1.54 1.17
C PRO A 223 6.51 -1.27 0.18
N GLY A 224 5.30 -1.08 0.71
CA GLY A 224 4.10 -0.70 -0.02
C GLY A 224 3.52 0.56 0.60
N LEU A 225 2.54 0.42 1.50
CA LEU A 225 1.83 1.54 2.13
C LEU A 225 2.73 2.69 2.63
N ALA A 226 3.89 2.37 3.23
CA ALA A 226 4.82 3.36 3.75
C ALA A 226 5.49 4.23 2.67
N LEU A 227 5.62 3.75 1.43
CA LEU A 227 6.11 4.58 0.30
C LEU A 227 5.18 5.75 0.04
N TYR A 228 3.89 5.59 0.36
CA TYR A 228 2.84 6.57 0.10
C TYR A 228 2.54 7.45 1.32
N GLY A 229 3.38 7.38 2.35
CA GLY A 229 3.29 8.29 3.49
C GLY A 229 2.29 7.89 4.56
N ALA A 230 1.75 6.67 4.49
CA ALA A 230 0.80 6.16 5.47
C ALA A 230 1.44 5.08 6.34
N SER A 231 1.15 5.13 7.63
CA SER A 231 1.62 4.17 8.62
C SER A 231 0.94 2.81 8.43
N PRO A 232 1.70 1.70 8.40
CA PRO A 232 1.16 0.36 8.53
C PRO A 232 1.02 -0.09 9.98
N LEU A 233 1.41 0.74 10.96
CA LEU A 233 1.50 0.38 12.37
C LEU A 233 0.25 0.86 13.14
N PRO A 234 -0.29 0.05 14.06
CA PRO A 234 -1.45 0.46 14.86
C PRO A 234 -1.16 1.71 15.70
N GLY A 235 -2.09 2.68 15.69
CA GLY A 235 -2.05 3.85 16.57
C GLY A 235 -1.01 4.91 16.22
N LEU A 236 -0.25 4.73 15.15
CA LEU A 236 0.71 5.72 14.65
C LEU A 236 0.29 6.20 13.26
N ASP A 237 0.54 7.48 13.00
CA ASP A 237 0.33 8.09 11.69
C ASP A 237 1.70 8.28 10.99
N GLY A 238 1.72 8.42 9.66
CA GLY A 238 2.95 8.45 8.87
C GLY A 238 3.98 9.50 9.31
N ALA A 239 3.53 10.68 9.76
CA ALA A 239 4.40 11.74 10.27
C ALA A 239 5.24 11.30 11.49
N ALA A 240 4.65 10.49 12.39
CA ALA A 240 5.36 9.94 13.55
C ALA A 240 6.51 8.98 13.16
N LEU A 241 6.47 8.46 11.93
CA LEU A 241 7.46 7.57 11.34
C LEU A 241 8.42 8.30 10.37
N GLY A 242 8.36 9.64 10.32
CA GLY A 242 9.16 10.46 9.39
C GLY A 242 8.72 10.36 7.93
N LEU A 243 7.51 9.86 7.68
CA LEU A 243 6.94 9.72 6.34
C LEU A 243 6.10 10.95 5.97
N ARG A 244 6.05 11.28 4.68
CA ARG A 244 5.27 12.39 4.11
C ARG A 244 4.09 11.84 3.31
N PRO A 245 2.84 12.29 3.56
CA PRO A 245 1.67 11.83 2.81
C PRO A 245 1.83 12.14 1.32
N ALA A 246 1.73 11.11 0.47
CA ALA A 246 1.88 11.27 -0.97
C ALA A 246 0.56 11.62 -1.68
N MET A 247 -0.59 11.44 -1.03
CA MET A 247 -1.90 11.81 -1.54
C MET A 247 -2.69 12.63 -0.55
N SER A 248 -3.37 13.68 -1.05
CA SER A 248 -4.41 14.39 -0.33
C SER A 248 -5.68 14.53 -1.17
N LEU A 249 -6.84 14.38 -0.52
CA LEU A 249 -8.16 14.44 -1.18
C LEU A 249 -8.85 15.75 -0.84
N HIS A 250 -9.30 16.48 -1.87
CA HIS A 250 -9.80 17.84 -1.74
C HIS A 250 -11.15 18.03 -2.44
N SER A 251 -12.07 18.71 -1.75
CA SER A 251 -13.33 19.18 -2.31
C SER A 251 -13.60 20.63 -1.91
N ARG A 252 -14.86 21.05 -1.99
CA ARG A 252 -15.34 22.38 -1.60
C ARG A 252 -16.72 22.27 -0.96
N LEU A 253 -17.07 23.27 -0.17
CA LEU A 253 -18.46 23.48 0.23
C LEU A 253 -19.30 23.83 -1.00
N ILE A 254 -20.38 23.10 -1.24
CA ILE A 254 -21.35 23.35 -2.32
C ILE A 254 -22.64 24.01 -1.82
N SER A 255 -22.85 24.02 -0.50
CA SER A 255 -23.94 24.74 0.14
C SER A 255 -23.58 25.03 1.60
N VAL A 256 -24.07 26.15 2.12
CA VAL A 256 -24.00 26.51 3.55
C VAL A 256 -25.36 27.02 3.97
N ARG A 257 -25.85 26.52 5.11
CA ARG A 257 -27.13 26.96 5.66
C ARG A 257 -27.13 26.99 7.18
N THR A 258 -27.93 27.89 7.74
CA THR A 258 -28.29 27.86 9.16
C THR A 258 -29.51 26.95 9.33
N VAL A 259 -29.47 26.08 10.33
CA VAL A 259 -30.58 25.18 10.69
C VAL A 259 -31.04 25.46 12.11
N ALA A 260 -32.33 25.28 12.37
CA ALA A 260 -32.89 25.44 13.71
C ALA A 260 -32.63 24.21 14.58
N ALA A 261 -32.73 24.36 15.91
CA ALA A 261 -32.73 23.21 16.82
C ALA A 261 -33.90 22.27 16.50
N GLY A 262 -33.65 20.96 16.48
CA GLY A 262 -34.62 19.92 16.14
C GLY A 262 -34.80 19.67 14.64
N GLU A 263 -34.19 20.48 13.76
CA GLU A 263 -34.26 20.27 12.32
C GLU A 263 -33.52 18.99 11.91
N ARG A 264 -34.10 18.21 10.99
CA ARG A 264 -33.56 16.93 10.52
C ARG A 264 -32.89 17.07 9.16
N LEU A 265 -31.68 16.52 9.00
CA LEU A 265 -30.91 16.55 7.76
C LEU A 265 -30.50 15.15 7.30
N GLY A 266 -30.33 15.01 5.98
CA GLY A 266 -29.89 13.77 5.33
C GLY A 266 -30.97 12.70 5.22
N TYR A 267 -30.62 11.56 4.62
CA TYR A 267 -31.55 10.44 4.44
C TYR A 267 -32.09 9.94 5.79
N GLY A 268 -33.40 9.74 5.85
CA GLY A 268 -34.10 9.31 7.07
C GLY A 268 -34.03 10.32 8.22
N GLY A 269 -33.52 11.55 7.99
CA GLY A 269 -33.27 12.50 9.07
C GLY A 269 -32.22 11.98 10.06
N ALA A 270 -31.18 11.31 9.55
CA ALA A 270 -30.14 10.68 10.35
C ALA A 270 -29.35 11.65 11.23
N PHE A 271 -29.31 12.94 10.87
CA PHE A 271 -28.85 14.00 11.75
C PHE A 271 -30.04 14.84 12.23
N VAL A 272 -30.08 15.13 13.53
CA VAL A 272 -31.02 16.08 14.14
C VAL A 272 -30.20 17.16 14.81
N ALA A 273 -30.38 18.42 14.40
CA ALA A 273 -29.61 19.54 14.92
C ALA A 273 -29.89 19.73 16.43
N PRO A 274 -28.89 19.62 17.31
CA PRO A 274 -29.10 19.75 18.76
C PRO A 274 -29.33 21.21 19.19
N ARG A 275 -28.93 22.17 18.33
CA ARG A 275 -29.03 23.61 18.54
C ARG A 275 -29.15 24.31 17.19
N ALA A 276 -29.46 25.59 17.21
CA ALA A 276 -29.29 26.41 16.01
C ALA A 276 -27.80 26.43 15.62
N MET A 277 -27.48 26.05 14.39
CA MET A 277 -26.10 25.88 13.94
C MET A 277 -25.94 26.10 12.44
N ARG A 278 -24.71 26.37 12.01
CA ARG A 278 -24.35 26.44 10.58
C ARG A 278 -23.88 25.06 10.13
N VAL A 279 -24.43 24.60 9.01
CA VAL A 279 -24.11 23.31 8.40
C VAL A 279 -23.62 23.54 6.98
N GLY A 280 -22.53 22.86 6.62
CA GLY A 280 -21.99 22.83 5.26
C GLY A 280 -22.34 21.52 4.56
N LEU A 281 -22.54 21.59 3.25
CA LEU A 281 -22.60 20.42 2.36
C LEU A 281 -21.31 20.39 1.55
N VAL A 282 -20.53 19.31 1.67
CA VAL A 282 -19.31 19.08 0.90
C VAL A 282 -19.64 18.27 -0.35
N GLY A 283 -19.12 18.67 -1.51
CA GLY A 283 -19.27 17.93 -2.77
C GLY A 283 -18.34 16.71 -2.84
N CYS A 284 -18.52 15.77 -1.93
CA CYS A 284 -17.79 14.50 -1.88
C CYS A 284 -18.68 13.45 -1.22
N GLY A 285 -18.78 12.27 -1.82
CA GLY A 285 -19.49 11.14 -1.24
C GLY A 285 -18.88 9.79 -1.59
N TYR A 286 -19.64 8.72 -1.32
CA TYR A 286 -19.16 7.36 -1.58
C TYR A 286 -19.03 7.03 -3.06
N GLY A 287 -19.68 7.77 -3.95
CA GLY A 287 -19.48 7.69 -5.39
C GLY A 287 -18.09 8.15 -5.83
N ASP A 288 -17.40 8.95 -5.01
CA ASP A 288 -16.02 9.39 -5.23
C ASP A 288 -14.99 8.49 -4.53
N GLY A 289 -15.46 7.55 -3.69
CA GLY A 289 -14.60 6.66 -2.89
C GLY A 289 -14.53 7.01 -1.40
N TYR A 290 -15.22 8.05 -0.93
CA TYR A 290 -15.29 8.35 0.51
C TYR A 290 -16.07 7.27 1.25
N PRO A 291 -15.63 6.78 2.42
CA PRO A 291 -16.26 5.66 3.11
C PRO A 291 -17.71 5.99 3.51
N ARG A 292 -18.68 5.27 2.91
CA ARG A 292 -20.11 5.42 3.24
C ARG A 292 -20.39 5.20 4.73
N LEU A 293 -19.62 4.30 5.36
CA LEU A 293 -19.76 3.92 6.76
C LEU A 293 -18.95 4.80 7.72
N ALA A 294 -18.31 5.88 7.24
CA ALA A 294 -17.73 6.86 8.15
C ALA A 294 -18.82 7.41 9.08
N PRO A 295 -18.67 7.28 10.41
CA PRO A 295 -19.66 7.78 11.35
C PRO A 295 -19.66 9.31 11.36
N ALA A 296 -20.74 9.90 11.88
CA ALA A 296 -20.73 11.29 12.28
C ALA A 296 -19.62 11.53 13.31
N GLY A 297 -19.01 12.72 13.30
CA GLY A 297 -17.79 13.00 14.06
C GLY A 297 -16.50 12.60 13.35
N THR A 298 -16.56 12.11 12.10
CA THR A 298 -15.33 11.91 11.32
C THR A 298 -14.78 13.29 10.94
N PRO A 299 -13.49 13.59 11.20
CA PRO A 299 -12.95 14.91 10.96
C PRO A 299 -12.71 15.19 9.46
N VAL A 300 -12.97 16.43 9.05
CA VAL A 300 -12.54 17.02 7.78
C VAL A 300 -12.00 18.43 8.04
N SER A 301 -11.13 18.96 7.17
CA SER A 301 -10.64 20.34 7.30
C SER A 301 -11.38 21.28 6.34
N VAL A 302 -12.06 22.30 6.86
CA VAL A 302 -12.77 23.32 6.08
C VAL A 302 -12.03 24.64 6.22
N GLY A 303 -11.41 25.12 5.14
CA GLY A 303 -10.62 26.36 5.18
C GLY A 303 -9.45 26.31 6.18
N GLY A 304 -8.90 25.12 6.44
CA GLY A 304 -7.82 24.91 7.42
C GLY A 304 -8.31 24.63 8.84
N VAL A 305 -9.61 24.67 9.11
CA VAL A 305 -10.19 24.37 10.43
C VAL A 305 -10.78 22.97 10.44
N LEU A 306 -10.36 22.13 11.38
CA LEU A 306 -10.95 20.81 11.58
C LEU A 306 -12.40 20.94 12.09
N VAL A 307 -13.30 20.23 11.42
CA VAL A 307 -14.72 20.15 11.74
C VAL A 307 -15.21 18.71 11.59
N ASP A 308 -16.34 18.42 12.23
CA ASP A 308 -16.91 17.09 12.24
C ASP A 308 -17.93 16.88 11.12
N THR A 309 -17.93 15.68 10.53
CA THR A 309 -19.02 15.24 9.66
C THR A 309 -20.32 15.02 10.46
N LEU A 310 -21.45 15.22 9.79
CA LEU A 310 -22.78 15.06 10.35
C LEU A 310 -23.57 14.01 9.57
N GLY A 311 -24.35 13.20 10.29
CA GLY A 311 -25.25 12.22 9.68
C GLY A 311 -24.53 11.17 8.85
N ILE A 312 -25.11 10.80 7.70
CA ILE A 312 -24.63 9.72 6.84
C ILE A 312 -24.04 10.28 5.55
N VAL A 313 -22.88 9.77 5.15
CA VAL A 313 -22.27 10.06 3.84
C VAL A 313 -23.19 9.55 2.71
N THR A 314 -23.50 10.42 1.76
CA THR A 314 -24.34 10.10 0.59
C THR A 314 -23.49 9.82 -0.65
N MET A 315 -24.11 9.59 -1.82
CA MET A 315 -23.38 9.24 -3.04
C MET A 315 -22.43 10.36 -3.47
N ASP A 316 -22.90 11.60 -3.42
CA ASP A 316 -22.19 12.75 -3.99
C ASP A 316 -21.85 13.82 -2.95
N SER A 317 -22.29 13.64 -1.69
CA SER A 317 -22.12 14.66 -0.66
C SER A 317 -22.08 14.14 0.78
N LEU A 318 -21.49 14.93 1.67
CA LEU A 318 -21.51 14.75 3.11
C LEU A 318 -21.77 16.09 3.81
N LEU A 319 -22.35 16.04 5.01
CA LEU A 319 -22.63 17.22 5.83
C LEU A 319 -21.51 17.45 6.85
N VAL A 320 -21.27 18.72 7.20
CA VAL A 320 -20.27 19.12 8.21
C VAL A 320 -20.79 20.20 9.15
N ASP A 321 -20.34 20.19 10.40
CA ASP A 321 -20.63 21.25 11.39
C ASP A 321 -19.71 22.46 11.16
N LEU A 322 -20.26 23.62 10.80
CA LEU A 322 -19.49 24.84 10.60
C LEU A 322 -19.45 25.76 11.83
N THR A 323 -19.86 25.27 13.01
CA THR A 323 -19.83 26.03 14.27
C THR A 323 -18.43 26.58 14.56
N HIS A 324 -17.39 25.78 14.32
CA HIS A 324 -15.99 26.17 14.56
C HIS A 324 -15.32 26.85 13.35
N ALA A 325 -16.00 26.92 12.21
CA ALA A 325 -15.52 27.56 10.98
C ALA A 325 -16.46 28.71 10.54
N PRO A 326 -16.61 29.80 11.33
CA PRO A 326 -17.58 30.85 11.06
C PRO A 326 -17.33 31.60 9.75
N ALA A 327 -16.07 31.67 9.30
CA ALA A 327 -15.70 32.31 8.03
C ALA A 327 -15.90 31.42 6.79
N ALA A 328 -16.20 30.12 6.96
CA ALA A 328 -16.44 29.23 5.83
C ALA A 328 -17.76 29.56 5.13
N ASP A 329 -17.75 29.57 3.80
CA ASP A 329 -18.91 29.82 2.95
C ASP A 329 -18.89 28.90 1.71
N ILE A 330 -19.89 28.98 0.84
CA ILE A 330 -19.90 28.26 -0.43
C ILE A 330 -18.60 28.48 -1.20
N GLY A 331 -17.99 27.40 -1.69
CA GLY A 331 -16.72 27.41 -2.38
C GLY A 331 -15.48 27.39 -1.48
N THR A 332 -15.60 27.49 -0.15
CA THR A 332 -14.47 27.25 0.76
C THR A 332 -13.89 25.85 0.52
N GLY A 333 -12.56 25.77 0.47
CA GLY A 333 -11.85 24.50 0.24
C GLY A 333 -12.01 23.54 1.41
N VAL A 334 -12.11 22.25 1.09
CA VAL A 334 -12.26 21.18 2.07
C VAL A 334 -11.19 20.12 1.82
N THR A 335 -10.39 19.78 2.82
CA THR A 335 -9.48 18.63 2.79
C THR A 335 -10.13 17.47 3.52
N LEU A 336 -10.29 16.35 2.82
CA LEU A 336 -10.91 15.14 3.35
C LEU A 336 -9.87 14.24 4.03
N TRP A 337 -8.63 14.25 3.53
CA TRP A 337 -7.46 13.65 4.17
C TRP A 337 -6.17 14.06 3.46
N GLY A 338 -5.04 13.71 4.07
CA GLY A 338 -3.70 13.78 3.48
C GLY A 338 -2.97 15.10 3.69
N SER A 339 -3.48 15.98 4.57
CA SER A 339 -2.67 17.06 5.13
C SER A 339 -1.96 16.60 6.40
N GLU A 340 -1.02 17.41 6.89
CA GLU A 340 -0.32 17.15 8.14
C GLU A 340 -1.29 17.11 9.32
N GLU A 341 -2.31 17.97 9.32
CA GLU A 341 -3.33 18.07 10.37
C GLU A 341 -4.44 17.02 10.24
N LEU A 342 -4.60 16.41 9.06
CA LEU A 342 -5.58 15.37 8.81
C LEU A 342 -4.97 14.21 8.01
N PRO A 343 -4.11 13.38 8.63
CA PRO A 343 -3.61 12.16 8.02
C PRO A 343 -4.75 11.21 7.64
N VAL A 344 -4.54 10.41 6.60
CA VAL A 344 -5.55 9.44 6.13
C VAL A 344 -5.86 8.38 7.19
N GLU A 345 -4.89 8.07 8.06
CA GLU A 345 -5.01 7.16 9.19
C GLU A 345 -6.04 7.63 10.21
N VAL A 346 -6.17 8.94 10.44
CA VAL A 346 -7.18 9.50 11.34
C VAL A 346 -8.58 9.19 10.80
N VAL A 347 -8.81 9.46 9.52
CA VAL A 347 -10.10 9.19 8.85
C VAL A 347 -10.39 7.69 8.81
N ALA A 348 -9.38 6.88 8.49
CA ALA A 348 -9.51 5.43 8.47
C ALA A 348 -9.91 4.85 9.83
N ARG A 349 -9.29 5.33 10.93
CA ARG A 349 -9.66 4.93 12.30
C ARG A 349 -11.10 5.27 12.64
N HIS A 350 -11.56 6.48 12.33
CA HIS A 350 -12.96 6.87 12.55
C HIS A 350 -13.92 6.00 11.74
N ALA A 351 -13.57 5.67 10.49
CA ALA A 351 -14.37 4.83 9.61
C ALA A 351 -14.25 3.32 9.90
N GLY A 352 -13.48 2.90 10.91
CA GLY A 352 -13.29 1.49 11.25
C GLY A 352 -12.58 0.69 10.15
N THR A 353 -11.65 1.31 9.42
CA THR A 353 -10.90 0.69 8.32
C THR A 353 -9.42 1.08 8.37
N ILE A 354 -8.67 0.74 7.31
CA ILE A 354 -7.23 1.04 7.17
C ILE A 354 -6.98 2.09 6.09
N ALA A 355 -5.89 2.85 6.23
CA ALA A 355 -5.50 3.90 5.28
C ALA A 355 -5.40 3.38 3.84
N ALA A 356 -4.83 2.18 3.65
CA ALA A 356 -4.72 1.56 2.33
C ALA A 356 -6.07 1.42 1.63
N ALA A 357 -7.12 1.05 2.37
CA ALA A 357 -8.46 0.89 1.82
C ALA A 357 -9.02 2.23 1.33
N LEU A 358 -8.81 3.33 2.07
CA LEU A 358 -9.26 4.66 1.64
C LEU A 358 -8.51 5.13 0.39
N LEU A 359 -7.19 5.00 0.38
CA LEU A 359 -6.33 5.43 -0.74
C LEU A 359 -6.66 4.67 -2.04
N THR A 360 -6.98 3.37 -1.95
CA THR A 360 -7.31 2.54 -3.12
C THR A 360 -8.78 2.59 -3.54
N SER A 361 -9.65 3.31 -2.81
CA SER A 361 -11.10 3.31 -3.09
C SER A 361 -11.56 4.47 -3.98
N LEU A 362 -10.66 5.38 -4.37
CA LEU A 362 -11.03 6.50 -5.24
C LEU A 362 -11.56 5.98 -6.59
N THR A 363 -12.69 6.52 -7.02
CA THR A 363 -13.34 6.11 -8.28
C THR A 363 -12.87 6.98 -9.44
N GLY A 364 -13.24 6.60 -10.67
CA GLY A 364 -12.98 7.39 -11.87
C GLY A 364 -13.62 8.79 -11.90
N ARG A 365 -14.45 9.16 -10.91
CA ARG A 365 -14.98 10.53 -10.76
C ARG A 365 -13.96 11.52 -10.20
N VAL A 366 -12.94 11.03 -9.50
CA VAL A 366 -11.94 11.88 -8.85
C VAL A 366 -10.86 12.26 -9.86
N ALA A 367 -10.76 13.55 -10.17
CA ALA A 367 -9.66 14.08 -10.96
C ALA A 367 -8.36 14.04 -10.17
N PHE A 368 -7.24 13.75 -10.83
CA PHE A 368 -5.91 13.75 -10.22
C PHE A 368 -5.10 14.96 -10.68
N ILE A 369 -4.39 15.59 -9.75
CA ILE A 369 -3.48 16.71 -9.98
C ILE A 369 -2.10 16.31 -9.46
N ASN A 370 -1.07 16.43 -10.29
CA ASN A 370 0.31 16.24 -9.86
C ASN A 370 0.76 17.46 -9.05
N ALA A 371 1.29 17.25 -7.85
CA ALA A 371 2.06 18.26 -7.13
C ALA A 371 3.49 18.21 -7.67
N PHE A 372 4.00 19.36 -8.13
CA PHE A 372 5.37 19.54 -8.62
C PHE A 372 6.27 20.11 -7.54
#